data_AF-A0A834YHG8-F1
#
_entry.id   AF-A0A834YHG8-F1
#
_cell.length_a   1.000
_cell.length_b   1.000
_cell.length_c   1.000
_cell.angle_alpha   90.00
_cell.angle_beta   90.00
_cell.angle_gamma   90.00
#
_symmetry.space_group_name_H-M   'P 1'
#
loop_
_entity.id
_entity.type
_entity.pdbx_description
1 polymer ?
#
loop_
_entity_poly.entity_id
_entity_poly.type
_entity_poly.pdbx_seq_one_letter_code
_entity_poly.pdbx_strand_id
1 'polypeptide(L)'
;MEAVSPITDIIYRVWNCIAVRTNYVRELQENLNALRSLMEELRSLRNDVKRRVNIAEGQQLSRRRDQVELWLQMVESMEHEVDQIIEEGFQQISNTCLGGCCSKHCCFSYKVGKKVAKKLKVVTELRSKGDFGEVAYVLPPAVVEAMPR
;
A
#
# COMPACT_ATOMS: atom_id res chain seq x y z
N MET A 1 -5.89 -49.40 -22.21
CA MET A 1 -5.31 -48.05 -22.06
C MET A 1 -6.29 -47.10 -22.71
N GLU A 2 -7.02 -46.33 -21.91
CA GLU A 2 -8.08 -45.45 -22.38
C GLU A 2 -7.46 -44.38 -23.28
N ALA A 3 -7.83 -44.37 -24.56
CA ALA A 3 -7.43 -43.33 -25.48
C ALA A 3 -8.12 -42.03 -25.04
N VAL A 4 -7.41 -41.17 -24.32
CA VAL A 4 -7.86 -39.81 -24.04
C VAL A 4 -8.04 -39.15 -25.41
N SER A 5 -9.29 -38.94 -25.81
CA SER A 5 -9.63 -38.32 -27.08
C SER A 5 -8.92 -36.96 -27.20
N PRO A 6 -8.34 -36.60 -28.35
CA PRO A 6 -7.73 -35.28 -28.56
C PRO A 6 -8.64 -34.11 -28.15
N ILE A 7 -9.96 -34.31 -28.24
CA ILE A 7 -10.98 -33.33 -27.84
C ILE A 7 -10.99 -33.11 -26.31
N THR A 8 -10.85 -34.18 -25.51
CA THR A 8 -10.88 -34.06 -24.04
C THR A 8 -9.61 -33.42 -23.50
N ASP A 9 -8.44 -33.66 -24.11
CA ASP A 9 -7.18 -32.97 -23.77
C ASP A 9 -7.27 -31.46 -24.03
N ILE A 10 -7.86 -31.07 -25.18
CA ILE A 10 -8.07 -29.66 -25.51
C ILE A 10 -9.01 -28.99 -24.52
N ILE A 11 -10.15 -29.61 -24.19
CA ILE A 11 -11.11 -29.09 -23.21
C ILE A 11 -10.44 -28.91 -21.84
N TYR A 12 -9.66 -29.90 -21.40
CA TYR A 12 -8.97 -29.84 -20.11
C TYR A 12 -7.94 -28.70 -20.06
N ARG A 13 -7.14 -28.50 -21.13
CA ARG A 13 -6.18 -27.39 -21.22
C ARG A 13 -6.86 -26.02 -21.20
N VAL A 14 -7.96 -25.87 -21.94
CA VAL A 14 -8.73 -24.62 -21.96
C VAL A 14 -9.33 -24.34 -20.58
N TRP A 15 -9.93 -25.35 -19.94
CA TRP A 15 -10.48 -25.23 -18.59
C TRP A 15 -9.42 -24.81 -17.58
N ASN A 16 -8.25 -25.46 -17.56
CA ASN A 16 -7.16 -25.10 -16.67
C ASN A 16 -6.65 -23.68 -16.92
N CYS A 17 -6.51 -23.26 -18.19
CA CYS A 17 -6.15 -21.88 -18.53
C CYS A 17 -7.16 -20.86 -17.98
N ILE A 18 -8.46 -21.15 -18.09
CA ILE A 18 -9.53 -20.29 -17.57
C ILE A 18 -9.48 -20.25 -16.04
N ALA A 19 -9.40 -21.41 -15.38
CA ALA A 19 -9.40 -21.52 -13.92
C ALA A 19 -8.21 -20.81 -13.25
N VAL A 20 -7.00 -20.96 -13.81
CA VAL A 20 -5.82 -20.24 -13.29
C VAL A 20 -5.98 -18.73 -13.46
N ARG A 21 -6.55 -18.29 -14.59
CA ARG A 21 -6.77 -16.86 -14.85
C ARG A 21 -7.84 -16.26 -13.93
N THR A 22 -8.96 -16.94 -13.73
CA THR A 22 -10.04 -16.46 -12.85
C THR A 22 -9.55 -16.36 -11.40
N ASN A 23 -8.79 -17.36 -10.93
CA ASN A 23 -8.16 -17.31 -9.61
C ASN A 23 -7.19 -16.13 -9.49
N TYR A 24 -6.31 -15.93 -10.47
CA TYR A 24 -5.38 -14.81 -10.47
C TYR A 24 -6.09 -13.45 -10.43
N VAL A 25 -7.13 -13.25 -11.25
CA VAL A 25 -7.89 -11.99 -11.28
C VAL A 25 -8.57 -11.73 -9.94
N ARG A 26 -9.20 -12.76 -9.36
CA ARG A 26 -9.84 -12.68 -8.04
C ARG A 26 -8.82 -12.31 -6.96
N GLU A 27 -7.69 -13.01 -6.89
CA GLU A 27 -6.63 -12.73 -5.92
C GLU A 27 -6.03 -11.33 -6.08
N LEU A 28 -5.81 -10.88 -7.32
CA LEU A 28 -5.33 -9.52 -7.57
C LEU A 28 -6.35 -8.49 -7.09
N GLN A 29 -7.64 -8.68 -7.38
CA GLN A 29 -8.71 -7.79 -6.96
C GLN A 29 -8.83 -7.72 -5.44
N GLU A 30 -8.78 -8.86 -4.75
CA GLU A 30 -8.76 -8.94 -3.29
C GLU A 30 -7.58 -8.18 -2.69
N ASN A 31 -6.37 -8.40 -3.24
CA ASN A 31 -5.17 -7.71 -2.78
C ASN A 31 -5.19 -6.20 -3.02
N LEU A 32 -5.73 -5.74 -4.15
CA LEU A 32 -5.89 -4.31 -4.44
C LEU A 32 -6.88 -3.65 -3.48
N ASN A 33 -8.00 -4.33 -3.19
CA ASN A 33 -8.97 -3.85 -2.20
C ASN A 33 -8.38 -3.77 -0.79
N ALA A 34 -7.62 -4.80 -0.38
CA ALA A 34 -6.91 -4.80 0.89
C ALA A 34 -5.89 -3.66 0.97
N LEU A 35 -5.14 -3.41 -0.11
CA LEU A 35 -4.14 -2.34 -0.16
C LEU A 35 -4.80 -0.96 -0.04
N ARG A 36 -5.92 -0.73 -0.73
CA ARG A 36 -6.73 0.48 -0.61
C ARG A 36 -7.19 0.72 0.82
N SER A 37 -7.81 -0.30 1.43
CA SER A 37 -8.31 -0.21 2.80
C SER A 37 -7.19 0.07 3.81
N LEU A 38 -6.05 -0.62 3.72
CA LEU A 38 -4.91 -0.35 4.58
C LEU A 38 -4.34 1.06 4.40
N MET A 39 -4.35 1.58 3.16
CA MET A 39 -3.91 2.94 2.89
C MET A 39 -4.87 3.97 3.47
N GLU A 40 -6.18 3.74 3.42
CA GLU A 40 -7.19 4.59 4.08
C GLU A 40 -7.00 4.63 5.61
N GLU A 41 -6.76 3.47 6.23
CA GLU A 41 -6.44 3.41 7.66
C GLU A 41 -5.16 4.17 8.00
N LEU A 42 -4.10 3.99 7.20
CA LEU A 42 -2.84 4.70 7.39
C LEU A 42 -2.99 6.22 7.22
N ARG A 43 -3.84 6.65 6.28
CA ARG A 43 -4.23 8.07 6.10
C ARG A 43 -4.91 8.62 7.34
N SER A 44 -5.85 7.87 7.91
CA SER A 44 -6.53 8.25 9.15
C SER A 44 -5.52 8.43 10.29
N LEU A 45 -4.68 7.42 10.51
CA LEU A 45 -3.65 7.44 11.55
C LEU A 45 -2.69 8.63 11.38
N ARG A 46 -2.27 8.91 10.15
CA ARG A 46 -1.42 10.07 9.85
C ARG A 46 -2.10 11.38 10.24
N ASN A 47 -3.39 11.53 9.92
CA ASN A 47 -4.13 12.74 10.25
C ASN A 47 -4.25 12.93 11.77
N ASP A 48 -4.43 11.84 12.52
CA ASP A 48 -4.47 11.88 13.98
C ASP A 48 -3.11 12.26 14.58
N VAL A 49 -2.02 11.68 14.07
CA VAL A 49 -0.65 12.05 14.47
C VAL A 49 -0.37 13.52 14.16
N LYS A 50 -0.68 14.00 12.95
CA LYS A 50 -0.54 15.42 12.58
C LYS A 50 -1.32 16.33 13.53
N ARG A 51 -2.55 15.97 13.87
CA ARG A 51 -3.37 16.74 14.82
C ARG A 51 -2.72 16.81 16.21
N ARG A 52 -2.24 15.68 16.73
CA ARG A 52 -1.55 15.63 18.03
C ARG A 52 -0.28 16.47 18.03
N VAL A 53 0.48 16.45 16.94
CA VAL A 53 1.68 17.28 16.82
C VAL A 53 1.31 18.77 16.78
N ASN A 54 0.33 19.17 15.97
CA ASN A 54 -0.12 20.56 15.90
C ASN A 54 -0.59 21.08 17.27
N ILE A 55 -1.27 20.23 18.06
CA ILE A 55 -1.66 20.56 19.44
C ILE A 55 -0.41 20.76 20.31
N ALA A 56 0.54 19.83 20.27
CA ALA A 56 1.74 19.89 21.10
C ALA A 56 2.64 21.10 20.78
N GLU A 57 2.80 21.44 19.50
CA GLU A 57 3.58 22.59 19.03
C GLU A 57 2.84 23.92 19.22
N GLY A 58 1.50 23.92 19.24
CA GLY A 58 0.69 25.12 19.42
C GLY A 58 0.43 25.52 20.88
N GLN A 59 0.40 24.55 21.82
CA GLN A 59 0.09 24.81 23.23
C GLN A 59 1.33 25.11 24.09
N GLN A 60 2.51 24.67 23.66
CA GLN A 60 3.75 24.80 24.40
C GLN A 60 4.92 24.99 23.43
N LEU A 61 6.03 25.58 23.89
CA LEU A 61 7.31 25.53 23.18
C LEU A 61 7.79 24.07 23.12
N SER A 62 7.23 23.29 22.21
CA SER A 62 7.56 21.89 22.00
C SER A 62 8.05 21.70 20.57
N ARG A 63 8.92 20.72 20.38
CA ARG A 63 9.41 20.32 19.07
C ARG A 63 8.98 18.90 18.78
N ARG A 64 8.40 18.68 17.60
CA ARG A 64 8.10 17.34 17.08
C ARG A 64 9.33 16.44 17.13
N ARG A 65 9.11 15.17 17.48
CA ARG A 65 10.15 14.15 17.46
C ARG A 65 10.55 13.84 16.01
N ASP A 66 11.85 13.67 15.76
CA ASP A 66 12.36 13.42 14.41
C ASP A 66 11.81 12.12 13.80
N GLN A 67 11.54 11.10 14.64
CA GLN A 67 10.90 9.86 14.21
C GLN A 67 9.46 10.07 13.69
N VAL A 68 8.73 11.02 14.29
CA VAL A 68 7.37 11.37 13.86
C VAL A 68 7.43 12.11 12.54
N GLU A 69 8.37 13.05 12.39
CA GLU A 69 8.58 13.76 11.12
C GLU A 69 8.92 12.81 9.99
N LEU A 70 9.90 11.93 10.20
CA LEU A 70 10.33 10.94 9.23
C LEU A 70 9.18 10.00 8.85
N TRP A 71 8.38 9.57 9.82
CA TRP A 71 7.22 8.73 9.56
C TRP A 71 6.16 9.45 8.73
N LEU A 72 5.85 10.73 9.02
CA LEU A 72 4.91 11.53 8.25
C LEU A 72 5.35 11.66 6.78
N GLN A 73 6.63 11.95 6.55
CA GLN A 73 7.21 12.03 5.20
C GLN A 73 7.13 10.69 4.45
N MET A 74 7.42 9.57 5.15
CA MET A 74 7.29 8.24 4.56
C MET A 74 5.84 7.93 4.16
N VAL A 75 4.86 8.29 4.97
CA VAL A 75 3.43 8.07 4.65
C VAL A 75 3.01 8.91 3.44
N GLU A 76 3.42 10.18 3.37
CA GLU A 76 3.11 11.06 2.23
C GLU A 76 3.71 10.54 0.92
N SER A 77 4.97 10.08 0.93
CA SER A 77 5.58 9.45 -0.25
C SER A 77 4.83 8.17 -0.65
N MET A 78 4.37 7.40 0.34
CA MET A 78 3.72 6.11 0.11
C MET A 78 2.35 6.23 -0.54
N GLU A 79 1.59 7.29 -0.20
CA GLU A 79 0.27 7.54 -0.79
C GLU A 79 0.31 7.57 -2.31
N HIS A 80 1.24 8.36 -2.87
CA HIS A 80 1.33 8.52 -4.31
C HIS A 80 1.65 7.20 -5.01
N GLU A 81 2.60 6.44 -4.46
CA GLU A 81 2.99 5.14 -5.01
C GLU A 81 1.86 4.10 -4.93
N VAL A 82 1.08 4.11 -3.84
CA VAL A 82 -0.02 3.17 -3.65
C VAL A 82 -1.19 3.50 -4.58
N ASP A 83 -1.54 4.77 -4.73
CA ASP A 83 -2.61 5.20 -5.63
C ASP A 83 -2.30 4.78 -7.09
N GLN A 84 -1.06 4.97 -7.55
CA GLN A 84 -0.61 4.52 -8.87
C GLN A 84 -0.70 3.00 -9.04
N ILE A 85 -0.27 2.22 -8.04
CA ILE A 85 -0.32 0.75 -8.10
C ILE A 85 -1.76 0.24 -8.11
N ILE A 86 -2.65 0.89 -7.36
CA ILE A 86 -4.08 0.56 -7.36
C ILE A 86 -4.67 0.77 -8.76
N GLU A 87 -4.38 1.91 -9.38
CA GLU A 87 -4.84 2.23 -10.73
C GLU A 87 -4.27 1.27 -11.78
N GLU A 88 -2.95 1.02 -11.78
CA GLU A 88 -2.29 0.02 -12.65
C GLU A 88 -2.95 -1.37 -12.49
N GLY A 89 -3.26 -1.76 -11.25
CA GLY A 89 -3.86 -3.05 -10.94
C GLY A 89 -5.27 -3.21 -11.48
N PHE A 90 -6.14 -2.23 -11.29
CA PHE A 90 -7.51 -2.27 -11.80
C PHE A 90 -7.55 -2.15 -13.33
N GLN A 91 -6.68 -1.32 -13.93
CA GLN A 91 -6.53 -1.28 -15.38
C GLN A 91 -6.11 -2.64 -15.93
N GLN A 92 -5.22 -3.36 -15.26
CA GLN A 92 -4.83 -4.70 -15.69
C GLN A 92 -5.99 -5.71 -15.59
N ILE A 93 -6.78 -5.67 -14.51
CA ILE A 93 -7.98 -6.52 -14.38
C ILE A 93 -8.93 -6.25 -15.55
N SER A 94 -9.20 -4.98 -15.86
CA SER A 94 -10.05 -4.55 -16.98
C SER A 94 -9.50 -5.01 -18.34
N ASN A 95 -8.19 -4.88 -18.55
CA ASN A 95 -7.50 -5.23 -19.80
C ASN A 95 -7.24 -6.73 -19.97
N THR A 96 -7.59 -7.56 -18.99
CA THR A 96 -7.45 -9.02 -19.10
C THR A 96 -8.56 -9.57 -20.01
N CYS A 97 -8.37 -9.43 -21.33
CA CYS A 97 -9.32 -9.82 -22.36
C CYS A 97 -9.64 -11.34 -22.39
N LEU A 98 -10.90 -11.62 -22.75
CA LEU A 98 -11.59 -12.91 -22.94
C LEU A 98 -11.09 -13.76 -24.14
N GLY A 99 -9.84 -13.58 -24.59
CA GLY A 99 -9.31 -14.20 -25.80
C GLY A 99 -8.00 -14.94 -25.56
N GLY A 100 -8.06 -16.27 -25.47
CA GLY A 100 -6.90 -17.15 -25.61
C GLY A 100 -5.84 -17.13 -24.48
N CYS A 101 -5.20 -18.28 -24.27
CA CYS A 101 -4.12 -18.47 -23.30
C CYS A 101 -2.81 -17.85 -23.86
N CYS A 102 -2.70 -16.51 -23.88
CA CYS A 102 -1.55 -15.80 -24.46
C CYS A 102 -0.49 -15.39 -23.40
N SER A 103 0.78 -15.69 -23.67
CA SER A 103 1.92 -15.66 -22.75
C SER A 103 2.42 -14.27 -22.31
N LYS A 104 2.25 -13.23 -23.13
CA LYS A 104 2.82 -11.88 -22.84
C LYS A 104 2.07 -11.12 -21.74
N HIS A 105 0.74 -11.23 -21.71
CA HIS A 105 -0.08 -10.57 -20.67
C HIS A 105 0.02 -11.27 -19.31
N CYS A 106 0.36 -12.57 -19.28
CA CYS A 106 0.61 -13.33 -18.05
C CYS A 106 1.89 -12.88 -17.32
N CYS A 107 2.95 -12.56 -18.07
CA CYS A 107 4.19 -12.02 -17.47
C CYS A 107 3.98 -10.61 -16.90
N PHE A 108 3.18 -9.77 -17.57
CA PHE A 108 2.83 -8.45 -17.04
C PHE A 108 1.98 -8.57 -15.78
N SER A 109 1.04 -9.52 -15.78
CA SER A 109 0.17 -9.74 -14.64
C SER A 109 0.91 -10.13 -13.38
N TYR A 110 1.83 -11.10 -13.49
CA TYR A 110 2.69 -11.49 -12.38
C TYR A 110 3.49 -10.31 -11.78
N LYS A 111 3.94 -9.35 -12.60
CA LYS A 111 4.68 -8.18 -12.10
C LYS A 111 3.82 -7.28 -11.23
N VAL A 112 2.59 -6.98 -11.66
CA VAL A 112 1.67 -6.13 -10.89
C VAL A 112 1.23 -6.83 -9.60
N GLY A 113 0.84 -8.11 -9.67
CA GLY A 113 0.52 -8.88 -8.46
C GLY A 113 1.66 -8.88 -7.43
N LYS A 114 2.91 -9.01 -7.88
CA LYS A 114 4.09 -8.91 -7.02
C LYS A 114 4.30 -7.50 -6.45
N LYS A 115 4.04 -6.43 -7.22
CA LYS A 115 4.08 -5.06 -6.71
C LYS A 115 3.05 -4.85 -5.59
N VAL A 116 1.81 -5.28 -5.81
CA VAL A 116 0.72 -5.16 -4.82
C VAL A 116 1.07 -5.92 -3.53
N ALA A 117 1.49 -7.18 -3.65
CA ALA A 117 1.87 -8.00 -2.50
C ALA A 117 3.04 -7.40 -1.69
N LYS A 118 4.03 -6.79 -2.37
CA LYS A 118 5.11 -6.08 -1.69
C LYS A 118 4.60 -4.83 -0.97
N LYS A 119 3.74 -4.04 -1.62
CA LYS A 119 3.22 -2.82 -1.03
C LYS A 119 2.31 -3.07 0.15
N LEU A 120 1.51 -4.13 0.13
CA LEU A 120 0.75 -4.58 1.30
C LEU A 120 1.64 -4.70 2.53
N LYS A 121 2.76 -5.44 2.43
CA LYS A 121 3.70 -5.60 3.53
C LYS A 121 4.26 -4.27 4.04
N VAL A 122 4.73 -3.44 3.11
CA VAL A 122 5.34 -2.15 3.45
C VAL A 122 4.34 -1.20 4.12
N VAL A 123 3.09 -1.13 3.63
CA VAL A 123 2.03 -0.30 4.22
C VAL A 123 1.65 -0.84 5.60
N THR A 124 1.52 -2.16 5.76
CA THR A 124 1.25 -2.79 7.07
C THR A 124 2.35 -2.47 8.08
N GLU A 125 3.62 -2.58 7.69
CA GLU A 125 4.75 -2.23 8.54
C GLU A 125 4.74 -0.74 8.91
N LEU A 126 4.51 0.14 7.93
CA LEU A 126 4.48 1.57 8.18
C LEU A 126 3.33 1.97 9.12
N ARG A 127 2.16 1.34 8.98
CA ARG A 127 1.02 1.49 9.90
C ARG A 127 1.40 1.09 11.33
N SER A 128 2.08 -0.05 11.50
CA SER A 128 2.51 -0.49 12.83
C SER A 128 3.48 0.48 13.53
N LYS A 129 4.27 1.23 12.75
CA LYS A 129 5.20 2.24 13.26
C LYS A 129 4.55 3.59 13.59
N GLY A 130 3.28 3.80 13.23
CA GLY A 130 2.57 5.05 13.45
C GLY A 130 1.97 5.22 14.84
N ASP A 131 2.10 4.23 15.71
CA ASP A 131 1.60 4.29 17.09
C ASP A 131 2.62 5.00 18.00
N PHE A 132 2.57 6.32 18.01
CA PHE A 132 3.43 7.15 18.84
C PHE A 132 2.75 7.46 20.18
N GLY A 133 3.35 7.02 21.29
CA GLY A 133 2.92 7.43 22.64
C GLY A 133 3.11 8.94 22.87
N GLU A 134 4.29 9.46 22.55
CA GLU A 134 4.60 10.89 22.57
C GLU A 134 5.02 11.36 21.18
N VAL A 135 4.50 12.52 20.75
CA VAL A 135 4.74 13.04 19.39
C VAL A 135 5.73 14.20 19.33
N ALA A 136 5.97 14.85 20.47
CA ALA A 136 6.86 15.99 20.62
C ALA A 136 7.55 15.94 21.99
N TYR A 137 8.64 16.68 22.13
CA TYR A 137 9.28 16.96 23.42
C TYR A 137 9.18 18.44 23.73
N VAL A 138 9.02 18.76 25.02
CA VAL A 138 9.02 20.13 25.52
C VAL A 138 10.43 20.69 25.43
N LEU A 139 10.56 21.90 24.89
CA LEU A 139 11.81 22.65 24.89
C LEU A 139 11.96 23.40 26.22
N PRO A 140 13.20 23.51 26.75
CA PRO A 140 13.46 24.40 27.86
C PRO A 140 13.12 25.86 27.49
N PRO A 141 12.69 26.69 28.46
CA PRO A 141 12.46 28.10 28.22
C PRO A 141 13.71 28.76 27.61
N ALA A 142 13.52 29.64 26.63
CA ALA A 142 14.64 30.38 26.06
C ALA A 142 15.34 31.18 27.18
N VAL A 143 16.65 30.99 27.32
CA VAL A 143 17.48 31.82 28.21
C VAL A 143 17.52 33.21 27.59
N VAL A 144 16.70 34.12 28.11
CA VAL A 144 16.81 35.54 27.78
C VAL A 144 18.10 36.04 28.42
N GLU A 145 19.15 36.22 27.61
CA GLU A 145 20.33 36.99 28.03
C GLU A 145 19.84 38.40 28.37
N ALA A 146 19.90 38.74 29.66
CA ALA A 146 19.60 40.08 30.12
C ALA A 146 20.60 41.04 29.47
N MET A 147 20.11 41.94 28.62
CA MET A 147 20.92 43.05 28.10
C MET A 147 21.54 43.81 29.30
N PRO A 148 22.88 43.98 29.33
CA PRO A 148 23.52 44.74 30.39
C PRO A 148 23.04 46.20 30.36
N ARG A 149 22.73 46.73 31.56
CA ARG A 149 22.31 48.13 31.77
C ARG A 149 23.45 49.11 31.53
#